data_AF-A3MWN2-F1
#
_entry.id   AF-A3MWN2-F1
#
_cell.length_a   1.000
_cell.length_b   1.000
_cell.length_c   1.000
_cell.angle_alpha   90.00
_cell.angle_beta   90.00
_cell.angle_gamma   90.00
#
_symmetry.space_group_name_H-M   'P 1'
#
loop_
_entity.id
_entity.type
_entity.pdbx_description
1 polymer ?
#
loop_
_entity_poly.entity_id
_entity_poly.type
_entity_poly.pdbx_seq_one_letter_code
_entity_poly.pdbx_strand_id
1 'polypeptide(L)' 'MAQEFPEDWEYSGGELEKTLKVRATCPYCKHKFEVEIGESWYNIGFSINCPKCGRSFPINAYGEIIGVVGQK' A
#
# COMPACT_ATOMS: atom_id res chain seq x y z
N MET A 1 -12.50 -17.21 37.17
CA MET A 1 -12.85 -17.31 35.74
C MET A 1 -11.94 -16.36 35.01
N ALA A 2 -10.83 -16.87 34.47
CA ALA A 2 -9.89 -16.07 33.68
C ALA A 2 -10.52 -15.90 32.29
N GLN A 3 -10.75 -14.65 31.89
CA GLN A 3 -11.21 -14.31 30.54
C GLN A 3 -10.02 -14.48 29.61
N GLU A 4 -9.88 -15.65 29.02
CA GLU A 4 -8.90 -15.94 27.96
C GLU A 4 -9.39 -15.21 26.70
N PHE A 5 -8.85 -14.01 26.43
CA PHE A 5 -9.01 -13.36 25.14
C PHE A 5 -8.18 -14.18 24.14
N PRO A 6 -8.78 -14.78 23.09
CA PRO A 6 -7.98 -15.48 22.09
C PRO A 6 -7.05 -14.47 21.41
N GLU A 7 -5.75 -14.73 21.48
CA GLU A 7 -4.66 -14.01 20.79
C GLU A 7 -4.70 -14.23 19.26
N ASP A 8 -5.90 -14.31 18.67
CA ASP A 8 -6.15 -14.69 17.28
C ASP A 8 -6.94 -13.60 16.55
N TRP A 9 -6.56 -12.34 16.78
CA TRP A 9 -6.85 -11.29 15.80
C TRP A 9 -5.71 -11.28 14.76
N GLU A 10 -5.38 -12.45 14.22
CA GLU A 10 -4.61 -12.55 12.99
C GLU A 10 -5.50 -12.01 11.87
N TYR A 11 -5.48 -10.69 11.76
CA TYR A 11 -5.66 -9.90 10.56
C TYR A 11 -6.47 -10.61 9.48
N SER A 12 -7.77 -10.30 9.42
CA SER A 12 -8.62 -10.51 8.26
C SER A 12 -8.08 -9.70 7.06
N GLY A 13 -6.92 -10.08 6.54
CA GLY A 13 -6.32 -9.57 5.31
C GLY A 13 -6.92 -10.36 4.16
N GLY A 14 -7.86 -9.72 3.47
CA GLY A 14 -8.74 -10.31 2.48
C GLY A 14 -8.04 -11.13 1.40
N GLU A 15 -8.83 -12.06 0.86
CA GLU A 15 -8.70 -12.71 -0.44
C GLU A 15 -7.60 -12.12 -1.33
N LEU A 16 -6.50 -12.85 -1.50
CA LEU A 16 -5.57 -12.78 -2.64
C LEU A 16 -5.55 -11.42 -3.33
N GLU A 17 -5.32 -10.34 -2.59
CA GLU A 17 -5.44 -9.01 -3.17
C GLU A 17 -4.34 -8.88 -4.22
N LYS A 18 -4.73 -8.55 -5.44
CA LYS A 18 -3.81 -8.39 -6.54
C LYS A 18 -2.85 -7.26 -6.21
N THR A 19 -1.62 -7.61 -5.83
CA THR A 19 -0.60 -6.63 -5.46
C THR A 19 -0.10 -5.93 -6.73
N LEU A 20 -0.23 -4.62 -6.77
CA LEU A 20 0.31 -3.78 -7.83
C LEU A 20 1.67 -3.25 -7.39
N LYS A 21 2.64 -3.31 -8.29
CA LYS A 21 3.89 -2.59 -8.14
C LYS A 21 3.68 -1.20 -8.71
N VAL A 22 3.74 -0.20 -7.84
CA VAL A 22 3.49 1.20 -8.19
C VAL A 22 4.74 2.02 -7.97
N ARG A 23 5.17 2.74 -9.00
CA ARG A 23 6.23 3.74 -8.90
C ARG A 23 5.60 5.07 -8.48
N ALA A 24 5.75 5.41 -7.21
CA ALA A 24 5.30 6.67 -6.65
C ALA A 24 6.35 7.77 -6.87
N THR A 25 5.91 8.94 -7.32
CA THR A 25 6.74 10.15 -7.38
C THR A 25 6.24 11.16 -6.37
N CYS A 26 7.03 11.44 -5.33
CA CYS A 26 6.64 12.44 -4.34
C CYS A 26 6.59 13.84 -4.97
N PRO A 27 5.46 14.57 -4.94
CA PRO A 27 5.36 15.90 -5.53
C PRO A 27 6.20 16.96 -4.82
N TYR A 28 6.53 16.73 -3.53
CA TYR A 28 7.26 17.68 -2.70
C TYR A 28 8.77 17.59 -2.88
N CYS A 29 9.34 16.38 -2.82
CA CYS A 29 10.78 16.18 -2.90
C CYS A 29 11.26 15.60 -4.24
N LYS A 30 10.34 15.35 -5.17
CA LYS A 30 10.57 14.71 -6.48
C LYS A 30 11.26 13.35 -6.42
N HIS A 31 11.25 12.71 -5.25
CA HIS A 31 11.82 11.39 -5.07
C HIS A 31 10.89 10.34 -5.67
N LYS A 32 11.47 9.47 -6.50
CA LYS A 32 10.78 8.35 -7.12
C LYS A 32 11.14 7.08 -6.36
N PHE A 33 10.15 6.31 -5.96
CA PHE A 33 10.33 5.05 -5.26
C PHE A 33 9.25 4.05 -5.68
N GLU A 34 9.54 2.77 -5.49
CA GLU A 34 8.64 1.68 -5.85
C GLU A 34 8.00 1.16 -4.57
N VAL A 35 6.67 1.02 -4.58
CA VAL A 35 5.90 0.42 -3.48
C VAL A 35 5.01 -0.67 -4.02
N GLU A 36 4.78 -1.67 -3.20
CA GLU A 36 3.83 -2.75 -3.46
C GLU A 36 2.56 -2.43 -2.68
N ILE A 37 1.43 -2.33 -3.40
CA ILE A 37 0.14 -1.96 -2.82
C ILE A 37 -0.95 -2.79 -3.46
N GLY A 38 -1.91 -3.28 -2.67
CA GLY A 38 -3.08 -3.99 -3.21
C GLY A 38 -3.86 -3.12 -4.20
N GLU A 39 -4.39 -3.73 -5.25
CA GLU A 39 -5.19 -3.06 -6.28
C GLU A 39 -6.37 -2.29 -5.69
N SER A 40 -7.01 -2.83 -4.64
CA SER A 40 -8.10 -2.18 -3.91
C SER A 40 -7.61 -0.88 -3.26
N TRP A 41 -6.49 -0.94 -2.53
CA TRP A 41 -5.86 0.21 -1.87
C TRP A 41 -5.41 1.28 -2.86
N TYR A 42 -4.89 0.88 -4.02
CA TYR A 42 -4.58 1.80 -5.10
C TYR A 42 -5.86 2.46 -5.67
N ASN A 43 -6.92 1.69 -5.93
CA ASN A 43 -8.19 2.20 -6.45
C ASN A 43 -8.90 3.18 -5.49
N ILE A 44 -8.90 2.90 -4.18
CA ILE A 44 -9.50 3.79 -3.18
C ILE A 44 -8.67 5.07 -2.93
N GLY A 45 -7.51 5.21 -3.58
CA GLY A 45 -6.66 6.39 -3.43
C GLY A 45 -5.93 6.46 -2.09
N PHE A 46 -5.42 5.32 -1.62
CA PHE A 46 -4.67 5.25 -0.37
C PHE A 46 -3.53 6.28 -0.32
N SER A 47 -3.38 6.96 0.81
CA SER A 47 -2.30 7.93 0.99
C SER A 47 -1.05 7.22 1.50
N ILE A 48 0.04 7.33 0.76
CA ILE A 48 1.34 6.78 1.17
C ILE A 48 2.26 7.89 1.67
N ASN A 49 3.22 7.53 2.52
CA ASN A 49 4.20 8.47 3.05
C ASN A 49 5.49 8.40 2.24
N CYS A 50 6.04 9.56 1.89
CA CYS A 50 7.34 9.60 1.24
C CYS A 50 8.44 9.14 2.21
N PRO A 51 9.26 8.13 1.88
CA PRO A 51 10.35 7.70 2.75
C PRO A 51 11.45 8.77 2.90
N LYS A 52 11.53 9.73 1.97
CA LYS A 52 12.55 10.79 1.98
C LYS A 52 12.13 12.05 2.73
N CYS A 53 10.87 12.45 2.63
CA CYS A 53 10.39 13.71 3.24
C CYS A 53 9.30 13.52 4.30
N GLY A 54 8.82 12.30 4.52
CA GLY A 54 7.78 11.99 5.51
C GLY A 54 6.38 12.50 5.14
N ARG A 55 6.22 13.27 4.05
CA ARG A 55 4.90 13.79 3.66
C ARG A 55 4.03 12.70 3.07
N SER A 56 2.76 12.71 3.46
CA SER A 56 1.71 11.86 2.92
C SER A 56 1.16 12.43 1.62
N PHE A 57 0.92 11.57 0.63
CA PHE A 57 0.28 11.94 -0.63
C PHE A 57 -0.49 10.76 -1.23
N PRO A 58 -1.57 11.02 -1.99
CA PRO A 58 -2.39 9.96 -2.58
C PRO A 58 -1.62 9.18 -3.66
N ILE A 59 -1.54 7.87 -3.52
CA ILE A 59 -0.81 6.99 -4.44
C ILE A 59 -1.45 6.91 -5.82
N ASN A 60 -2.77 7.05 -5.94
CA ASN A 60 -3.46 7.02 -7.23
C ASN A 60 -3.20 8.27 -8.10
N ALA A 61 -2.89 9.41 -7.47
CA ALA A 61 -2.65 10.66 -8.18
C ALA A 61 -1.18 10.83 -8.60
N TYR A 62 -0.26 10.21 -7.86
CA TYR A 62 1.18 10.39 -8.03
C TYR A 62 1.96 9.08 -8.24
N GLY A 63 1.25 7.96 -8.27
CA GLY A 63 1.79 6.62 -8.52
C GLY A 63 1.42 6.14 -9.91
N GLU A 64 2.39 5.52 -10.58
CA GLU A 64 2.19 4.85 -11.86
C GLU A 64 2.34 3.34 -11.63
N ILE A 65 1.36 2.55 -12.07
CA ILE A 65 1.46 1.09 -12.00
C ILE A 65 2.52 0.64 -12.99
N ILE A 66 3.64 0.14 -12.48
CA ILE A 66 4.77 -0.37 -13.28
C ILE A 66 4.73 -1.90 -13.43
N GLY A 67 3.86 -2.58 -12.69
CA GLY A 67 3.69 -4.02 -12.79
C GLY A 67 2.65 -4.56 -11.82
N VAL A 68 2.39 -5.86 -11.94
CA VAL A 68 1.52 -6.61 -11.03
C VAL A 68 2.36 -7.71 -10.40
N VAL A 69 2.45 -7.72 -9.09
CA VAL A 69 3.12 -8.76 -8.31
C VAL A 69 2.08 -9.85 -8.04
N GLY A 70 2.17 -10.97 -8.75
CA GLY A 70 1.26 -12.10 -8.52
C GLY A 70 0.70 -12.81 -9.76
N GLN A 71 1.13 -12.49 -10.98
CA GLN A 71 0.92 -13.42 -12.09
C GLN A 71 1.96 -14.53 -12.01
N LYS A 72 1.64 -15.60 -11.27
CA LYS A 72 2.26 -16.91 -11.46
C LYS A 72 1.19 -17.91 -11.89
#